data_AF-A0A833D3H1-F1
#
_entry.id   AF-A0A833D3H1-F1
#
_cell.length_a   1.000
_cell.length_b   1.000
_cell.length_c   1.000
_cell.angle_alpha   90.00
_cell.angle_beta   90.00
_cell.angle_gamma   90.00
#
_symmetry.space_group_name_H-M   'P 1'
#
loop_
_entity.id
_entity.type
_entity.pdbx_description
1 polymer ?
#
loop_
_entity_poly.entity_id
_entity_poly.type
_entity_poly.pdbx_seq_one_letter_code
_entity_poly.pdbx_strand_id
1 'polypeptide(L)'
;MGVDVVSIGCHPKLCPSRPKVLIEQIARLFKANIQIIYYNPDYSTSPYYKEIAHYDFDNSQENLMIEFPECSYLARATANPNNIQIDLDSSELSKSIMGSLSKGAYYTISGFKDKDIKWLYVHPELVEISVISSFRWGGFISHFHEELPDSYMDDLYEYRAQVGKLSKLLDCTQVVYFADQFIGEFILNRTSETCDDFCNYILSYTAVPLKAD
;
A
#
# COMPACT_ATOMS: atom_id res chain seq x y z
N MET A 1 8.47 9.45 -20.09
CA MET A 1 8.27 9.25 -18.64
C MET A 1 7.90 7.80 -18.48
N GLY A 2 8.67 7.01 -17.70
CA GLY A 2 8.47 5.57 -17.50
C GLY A 2 7.01 5.18 -17.25
N VAL A 3 6.59 4.01 -17.72
CA VAL A 3 5.37 3.37 -17.23
C VAL A 3 5.80 2.55 -16.02
N ASP A 4 5.35 2.95 -14.84
CA ASP A 4 5.62 2.21 -13.61
C ASP A 4 4.66 1.02 -13.50
N VAL A 5 5.02 -0.04 -12.77
CA VAL A 5 4.15 -1.21 -12.55
C VAL A 5 3.62 -1.19 -11.13
N VAL A 6 2.30 -1.19 -11.00
CA VAL A 6 1.58 -1.34 -9.73
C VAL A 6 1.24 -2.81 -9.53
N SER A 7 1.44 -3.30 -8.31
CA SER A 7 1.03 -4.64 -7.89
C SER A 7 0.05 -4.58 -6.73
N ILE A 8 -1.12 -5.19 -6.91
CA ILE A 8 -2.20 -5.23 -5.93
C ILE A 8 -2.44 -6.67 -5.48
N GLY A 9 -2.32 -6.90 -4.17
CA GLY A 9 -2.84 -8.10 -3.52
C GLY A 9 -4.33 -7.93 -3.21
N CYS A 10 -5.13 -8.92 -3.60
CA CYS A 10 -6.58 -8.87 -3.47
C CYS A 10 -7.09 -9.66 -2.26
N HIS A 11 -8.14 -9.13 -1.63
CA HIS A 11 -8.82 -9.74 -0.48
C HIS A 11 -7.83 -10.08 0.66
N PRO A 12 -6.98 -9.14 1.11
CA PRO A 12 -6.06 -9.40 2.21
C PRO A 12 -6.84 -9.70 3.49
N LYS A 13 -6.32 -10.58 4.35
CA LYS A 13 -6.96 -10.91 5.63
C LYS A 13 -6.63 -9.88 6.71
N LEU A 14 -6.90 -8.61 6.40
CA LEU A 14 -6.66 -7.46 7.27
C LEU A 14 -7.98 -6.82 7.71
N CYS A 15 -7.93 -6.03 8.79
CA CYS A 15 -9.10 -5.34 9.34
C CYS A 15 -8.90 -3.81 9.38
N PRO A 16 -8.75 -3.13 8.23
CA PRO A 16 -8.47 -1.69 8.20
C PRO A 16 -9.60 -0.82 8.77
N SER A 17 -10.80 -1.37 8.91
CA SER A 17 -11.94 -0.74 9.59
C SER A 17 -11.79 -0.64 11.11
N ARG A 18 -10.82 -1.35 11.68
CA ARG A 18 -10.54 -1.43 13.12
C ARG A 18 -9.06 -1.12 13.34
N PRO A 19 -8.69 0.16 13.50
CA PRO A 19 -7.30 0.62 13.43
C PRO A 19 -6.36 -0.14 14.37
N LYS A 20 -6.76 -0.32 15.63
CA LYS A 20 -5.99 -1.11 16.61
C LYS A 20 -5.78 -2.56 16.18
N VAL A 21 -6.83 -3.20 15.66
CA VAL A 21 -6.74 -4.59 15.18
C VAL A 21 -5.81 -4.69 13.98
N LEU A 22 -5.88 -3.73 13.04
CA LEU A 22 -4.95 -3.68 11.91
C LEU A 22 -3.51 -3.55 12.41
N ILE A 23 -3.23 -2.64 13.33
CA ILE A 23 -1.89 -2.44 13.91
C ILE A 23 -1.37 -3.73 14.54
N GLU A 24 -2.18 -4.41 15.35
CA GLU A 24 -1.82 -5.69 15.96
C GLU A 24 -1.56 -6.79 14.92
N GLN A 25 -2.34 -6.82 13.82
CA GLN A 25 -2.12 -7.75 12.71
C GLN A 25 -0.80 -7.48 12.01
N ILE A 26 -0.51 -6.23 11.64
CA ILE A 26 0.74 -5.83 10.98
C ILE A 26 1.94 -6.11 11.89
N ALA A 27 1.87 -5.71 13.17
CA ALA A 27 2.90 -5.98 14.16
C ALA A 27 3.22 -7.48 14.25
N ARG A 28 2.21 -8.34 14.24
CA ARG A 28 2.40 -9.80 14.27
C ARG A 28 2.99 -10.35 12.98
N LEU A 29 2.48 -9.93 11.82
CA LEU A 29 2.90 -10.43 10.51
C LEU A 29 4.37 -10.11 10.23
N PHE A 30 4.81 -8.91 10.60
CA PHE A 30 6.16 -8.43 10.37
C PHE A 30 7.07 -8.50 11.61
N LYS A 31 6.55 -8.96 12.75
CA LYS A 31 7.24 -8.96 14.07
C LYS A 31 7.83 -7.58 14.36
N ALA A 32 7.00 -6.55 14.33
CA ALA A 32 7.44 -5.17 14.36
C ALA A 32 6.79 -4.37 15.50
N ASN A 33 7.58 -3.49 16.11
CA ASN A 33 7.00 -2.34 16.81
C ASN A 33 6.38 -1.40 15.77
N ILE A 34 5.27 -0.76 16.12
CA ILE A 34 4.54 0.11 15.21
C ILE A 34 4.47 1.52 15.78
N GLN A 35 5.05 2.47 15.05
CA GLN A 35 4.87 3.90 15.28
C GLN A 35 3.70 4.40 14.45
N ILE A 36 2.72 5.03 15.08
CA ILE A 36 1.64 5.70 14.36
C ILE A 36 2.07 7.15 14.16
N ILE A 37 2.10 7.59 12.90
CA ILE A 37 2.67 8.89 12.53
C ILE A 37 1.69 9.75 11.72
N TYR A 38 2.01 11.03 11.64
CA TYR A 38 1.54 11.92 10.57
C TYR A 38 2.71 12.71 9.99
N TYR A 39 2.60 13.16 8.74
CA TYR A 39 3.61 14.02 8.12
C TYR A 39 3.38 15.49 8.48
N ASN A 40 4.45 16.16 8.92
CA ASN A 40 4.39 17.57 9.26
C ASN A 40 4.11 18.38 7.98
N PRO A 41 3.02 19.17 7.92
CA PRO A 41 2.72 19.97 6.74
C PRO A 41 3.75 21.05 6.43
N ASP A 42 4.57 21.47 7.40
CA ASP A 42 5.58 22.50 7.17
C ASP A 42 6.82 21.98 6.42
N TYR A 43 7.07 20.66 6.42
CA TYR A 43 8.27 19.99 5.87
C TYR A 43 9.61 20.72 6.11
N SER A 44 9.66 21.59 7.11
CA SER A 44 10.74 22.56 7.32
C SER A 44 11.77 22.04 8.32
N THR A 45 11.36 21.07 9.13
CA THR A 45 12.18 20.46 10.18
C THR A 45 12.19 18.94 10.01
N SER A 46 13.39 18.35 10.17
CA SER A 46 13.59 16.90 10.19
C SER A 46 13.49 16.39 11.63
N PRO A 47 12.81 15.27 11.91
CA PRO A 47 12.09 14.41 10.95
C PRO A 47 10.81 15.06 10.41
N TYR A 48 10.49 14.80 9.14
CA TYR A 48 9.27 15.33 8.47
C TYR A 48 7.96 14.68 8.95
N TYR A 49 8.02 13.89 10.01
CA TYR A 49 6.88 13.21 10.59
C TYR A 49 6.94 13.32 12.11
N LYS A 50 5.78 13.13 12.74
CA LYS A 50 5.66 13.06 14.20
C LYS A 50 4.88 11.82 14.60
N GLU A 51 5.37 11.17 15.64
CA GLU A 51 4.70 10.05 16.29
C GLU A 51 3.58 10.54 17.21
N ILE A 52 2.40 9.92 17.09
CA ILE A 52 1.18 10.27 17.83
C ILE A 52 0.65 9.12 18.68
N ALA A 53 1.10 7.89 18.40
CA ALA A 53 0.89 6.72 19.25
C ALA A 53 1.97 5.66 18.93
N HIS A 54 2.15 4.74 19.86
CA HIS A 54 3.09 3.63 19.74
C HIS A 54 2.41 2.31 20.08
N TYR A 55 2.83 1.24 19.41
CA TYR A 55 2.48 -0.13 19.78
C TYR A 55 3.76 -0.98 19.84
N ASP A 56 4.07 -1.47 21.02
CA ASP A 56 5.19 -2.38 21.26
C ASP A 56 4.79 -3.83 20.96
N PHE A 57 5.63 -4.54 20.21
CA PHE A 57 5.47 -5.97 19.96
C PHE A 57 6.60 -6.76 20.61
N ASP A 58 6.23 -7.71 21.46
CA ASP A 58 7.20 -8.55 22.16
C ASP A 58 8.11 -9.30 21.18
N ASN A 59 9.43 -9.17 21.40
CA ASN A 59 10.47 -9.73 20.53
C ASN A 59 10.44 -9.19 19.09
N SER A 60 10.15 -7.91 18.93
CA SER A 60 10.22 -7.23 17.64
C SER A 60 11.60 -7.36 16.98
N GLN A 61 11.58 -7.44 15.65
CA GLN A 61 12.76 -7.51 14.77
C GLN A 61 12.85 -6.28 13.86
N GLU A 62 11.76 -5.52 13.77
CA GLU A 62 11.61 -4.32 12.94
C GLU A 62 10.87 -3.21 13.69
N ASN A 63 10.98 -1.99 13.17
CA ASN A 63 10.19 -0.85 13.60
C ASN A 63 9.54 -0.28 12.34
N LEU A 64 8.21 -0.40 12.25
CA LEU A 64 7.45 0.10 11.11
C LEU A 64 6.68 1.36 11.51
N MET A 65 6.42 2.20 10.52
CA MET A 65 5.57 3.38 10.65
C MET A 65 4.25 3.12 9.92
N ILE A 66 3.13 3.43 10.57
CA ILE A 66 1.80 3.44 9.96
C ILE A 66 1.24 4.85 10.00
N GLU A 67 0.77 5.34 8.86
CA GLU A 67 0.01 6.57 8.73
C GLU A 67 -1.46 6.24 8.45
N PHE A 68 -2.37 6.86 9.19
CA PHE A 68 -3.80 6.80 8.91
C PHE A 68 -4.20 7.91 7.93
N PRO A 69 -5.18 7.68 7.05
CA PRO A 69 -5.61 8.70 6.09
C PRO A 69 -6.06 10.01 6.77
N GLU A 70 -6.60 9.93 7.99
CA GLU A 70 -7.06 11.05 8.80
C GLU A 70 -5.95 11.83 9.48
N CYS A 71 -4.83 11.19 9.83
CA CYS A 71 -3.85 11.79 10.73
C CYS A 71 -3.17 13.01 10.09
N SER A 72 -2.82 12.92 8.81
CA SER A 72 -2.30 14.07 8.06
C SER A 72 -3.32 15.18 7.86
N TYR A 73 -4.62 14.86 7.75
CA TYR A 73 -5.68 15.86 7.72
C TYR A 73 -5.84 16.55 9.08
N LEU A 74 -5.94 15.79 10.16
CA LEU A 74 -6.09 16.29 11.54
C LEU A 74 -4.91 17.19 11.93
N ALA A 75 -3.70 16.84 11.51
CA ALA A 75 -2.53 17.66 11.73
C ALA A 75 -2.61 19.03 11.05
N ARG A 76 -3.10 19.08 9.81
CA ARG A 76 -3.33 20.37 9.11
C ARG A 76 -4.48 21.16 9.70
N ALA A 77 -5.50 20.50 10.23
CA ALA A 77 -6.70 21.14 10.73
C ALA A 77 -6.57 21.67 12.17
N THR A 78 -5.63 21.16 12.97
CA THR A 78 -5.49 21.56 14.37
C THR A 78 -4.60 22.79 14.54
N ALA A 79 -4.97 23.68 15.47
CA ALA A 79 -4.21 24.91 15.75
C ALA A 79 -2.84 24.65 16.42
N ASN A 80 -2.64 23.46 16.99
CA ASN A 80 -1.36 23.04 17.55
C ASN A 80 -1.05 21.57 17.17
N PRO A 81 -0.48 21.32 15.97
CA PRO A 81 -0.21 19.96 15.48
C PRO A 81 0.70 19.16 16.41
N ASN A 82 1.46 19.83 17.28
CA ASN A 82 2.39 19.16 18.18
C ASN A 82 1.74 18.40 19.34
N ASN A 83 0.45 18.54 19.60
CA ASN A 83 -0.23 17.88 20.72
C ASN A 83 -1.31 16.89 20.27
N ILE A 84 -1.22 16.37 19.05
CA ILE A 84 -2.15 15.33 18.60
C ILE A 84 -1.85 14.04 19.37
N GLN A 85 -2.82 13.59 20.13
CA GLN A 85 -2.86 12.24 20.70
C GLN A 85 -4.09 11.54 20.12
N ILE A 86 -3.94 10.27 19.76
CA ILE A 86 -5.02 9.46 19.24
C ILE A 86 -5.37 8.37 20.23
N ASP A 87 -6.67 8.13 20.39
CA ASP A 87 -7.18 6.94 21.04
C ASP A 87 -7.52 5.90 19.96
N LEU A 88 -6.72 4.84 19.89
CA LEU A 88 -6.89 3.76 18.91
C LEU A 88 -8.16 2.93 19.13
N ASP A 89 -8.75 3.01 20.33
CA ASP A 89 -10.02 2.37 20.67
C ASP A 89 -11.24 3.29 20.42
N SER A 90 -11.01 4.54 19.97
CA SER A 90 -12.10 5.49 19.72
C SER A 90 -13.03 5.04 18.58
N SER A 91 -14.33 5.06 18.89
CA SER A 91 -15.38 4.80 17.92
C SER A 91 -15.49 5.93 16.88
N GLU A 92 -15.20 7.18 17.27
CA GLU A 92 -15.17 8.31 16.34
C GLU A 92 -14.02 8.17 15.35
N LEU A 93 -12.83 7.80 15.81
CA LEU A 93 -11.67 7.56 14.93
C LEU A 93 -11.98 6.46 13.91
N SER A 94 -12.53 5.34 14.38
CA SER A 94 -12.92 4.22 13.52
C SER A 94 -13.95 4.63 12.46
N LYS A 95 -14.95 5.45 12.83
CA LYS A 95 -15.94 5.99 11.89
C LYS A 95 -15.32 6.94 10.87
N SER A 96 -14.41 7.81 11.32
CA SER A 96 -13.73 8.76 10.44
C SER A 96 -12.91 8.01 9.39
N ILE A 97 -12.04 7.11 9.84
CA ILE A 97 -11.23 6.24 8.98
C ILE A 97 -12.08 5.50 7.97
N MET A 98 -13.16 4.86 8.41
CA MET A 98 -14.08 4.20 7.49
C MET A 98 -14.66 5.14 6.44
N GLY A 99 -15.00 6.37 6.82
CA GLY A 99 -15.47 7.40 5.91
C GLY A 99 -14.44 7.86 4.87
N SER A 100 -13.14 7.81 5.18
CA SER A 100 -12.10 8.09 4.19
C SER A 100 -11.74 6.89 3.34
N LEU A 101 -11.66 5.69 3.93
CA LEU A 101 -11.46 4.44 3.18
C LEU A 101 -12.57 4.24 2.13
N SER A 102 -13.82 4.55 2.48
CA SER A 102 -14.95 4.50 1.52
C SER A 102 -14.84 5.52 0.39
N LYS A 103 -13.94 6.49 0.50
CA LYS A 103 -13.63 7.50 -0.53
C LYS A 103 -12.33 7.21 -1.27
N GLY A 104 -11.77 6.00 -1.10
CA GLY A 104 -10.55 5.57 -1.76
C GLY A 104 -9.25 5.93 -1.03
N ALA A 105 -9.32 6.41 0.21
CA ALA A 105 -8.11 6.62 1.01
C ALA A 105 -7.50 5.27 1.46
N TYR A 106 -6.24 5.29 1.86
CA TYR A 106 -5.49 4.10 2.28
C TYR A 106 -4.70 4.39 3.55
N TYR A 107 -4.32 3.32 4.27
CA TYR A 107 -3.24 3.38 5.24
C TYR A 107 -1.91 3.25 4.52
N THR A 108 -0.90 4.01 4.94
CA THR A 108 0.47 3.85 4.45
C THR A 108 1.31 3.15 5.50
N ILE A 109 2.00 2.07 5.14
CA ILE A 109 2.95 1.36 5.99
C ILE A 109 4.34 1.52 5.38
N SER A 110 5.32 1.90 6.18
CA SER A 110 6.69 2.18 5.75
C SER A 110 7.73 1.85 6.83
N GLY A 111 9.01 2.04 6.51
CA GLY A 111 10.11 1.80 7.46
C GLY A 111 10.62 0.36 7.49
N PHE A 112 10.26 -0.45 6.49
CA PHE A 112 10.74 -1.82 6.36
C PHE A 112 12.27 -1.88 6.38
N LYS A 113 12.81 -2.80 7.16
CA LYS A 113 14.27 -3.06 7.19
C LYS A 113 14.72 -3.79 5.94
N ASP A 114 13.84 -4.64 5.42
CA ASP A 114 14.00 -5.26 4.11
C ASP A 114 14.05 -4.15 3.04
N LYS A 115 15.21 -4.02 2.39
CA LYS A 115 15.45 -2.98 1.38
C LYS A 115 14.60 -3.19 0.14
N ASP A 116 14.03 -4.37 -0.04
CA ASP A 116 13.21 -4.69 -1.18
C ASP A 116 11.80 -4.13 -1.01
N ILE A 117 11.36 -3.78 0.20
CA ILE A 117 10.02 -3.26 0.47
C ILE A 117 10.11 -1.75 0.69
N LYS A 118 9.48 -0.99 -0.20
CA LYS A 118 9.38 0.47 -0.06
C LYS A 118 8.21 0.83 0.85
N TRP A 119 6.99 0.44 0.44
CA TRP A 119 5.74 0.78 1.13
C TRP A 119 4.69 -0.34 0.98
N LEU A 120 3.72 -0.36 1.88
CA LEU A 120 2.42 -1.02 1.64
C LEU A 120 1.31 0.03 1.75
N TYR A 121 0.34 -0.01 0.84
CA TYR A 121 -0.87 0.79 0.95
C TYR A 121 -2.06 -0.12 1.19
N VAL A 122 -2.71 0.01 2.35
CA VAL A 122 -3.78 -0.91 2.77
C VAL A 122 -5.14 -0.24 2.63
N HIS A 123 -6.04 -0.93 1.94
CA HIS A 123 -7.45 -0.61 1.77
C HIS A 123 -8.30 -1.84 2.18
N PRO A 124 -9.59 -1.68 2.55
CA PRO A 124 -10.48 -2.79 2.89
C PRO A 124 -10.38 -4.07 2.08
N GLU A 125 -10.26 -3.99 0.75
CA GLU A 125 -10.29 -5.19 -0.10
C GLU A 125 -9.01 -5.39 -0.91
N LEU A 126 -8.03 -4.49 -0.76
CA LEU A 126 -6.80 -4.52 -1.54
C LEU A 126 -5.61 -4.01 -0.75
N VAL A 127 -4.43 -4.51 -1.10
CA VAL A 127 -3.16 -3.99 -0.63
C VAL A 127 -2.24 -3.74 -1.81
N GLU A 128 -1.80 -2.50 -2.00
CA GLU A 128 -0.73 -2.21 -2.94
C GLU A 128 0.61 -2.57 -2.30
N ILE A 129 1.36 -3.41 -3.01
CA ILE A 129 2.66 -3.91 -2.59
C ILE A 129 3.72 -3.15 -3.37
N SER A 130 4.41 -2.25 -2.69
CA SER A 130 5.35 -1.33 -3.31
C SER A 130 6.77 -1.79 -2.97
N VAL A 131 7.39 -2.54 -3.88
CA VAL A 131 8.77 -3.03 -3.77
C VAL A 131 9.78 -2.13 -4.50
N ILE A 132 11.06 -2.20 -4.13
CA ILE A 132 12.17 -1.53 -4.80
C ILE A 132 12.71 -2.48 -5.88
N SER A 133 12.39 -2.20 -7.14
CA SER A 133 12.87 -2.96 -8.29
C SER A 133 13.08 -2.04 -9.49
N SER A 134 14.07 -2.34 -10.32
CA SER A 134 14.29 -1.73 -11.63
C SER A 134 13.06 -1.85 -12.55
N PHE A 135 12.24 -2.89 -12.35
CA PHE A 135 11.02 -3.13 -13.12
C PHE A 135 9.85 -2.24 -12.74
N ARG A 136 9.82 -1.80 -11.48
CA ARG A 136 8.79 -0.87 -11.03
C ARG A 136 8.98 0.51 -11.68
N TRP A 137 10.21 0.93 -11.96
CA TRP A 137 10.53 2.28 -12.44
C TRP A 137 11.15 2.25 -13.84
N GLY A 138 10.38 2.63 -14.86
CA GLY A 138 10.89 2.80 -16.22
C GLY A 138 11.16 1.53 -17.04
N GLY A 139 11.08 0.34 -16.45
CA GLY A 139 11.30 -0.94 -17.14
C GLY A 139 10.35 -1.16 -18.32
N PHE A 140 9.10 -0.70 -18.25
CA PHE A 140 8.12 -0.88 -19.31
C PHE A 140 8.33 0.03 -20.54
N ILE A 141 9.24 1.01 -20.52
CA ILE A 141 9.47 1.91 -21.67
C ILE A 141 10.61 1.46 -22.58
N SER A 142 11.65 0.82 -22.04
CA SER A 142 12.64 0.12 -22.87
C SER A 142 11.98 -0.99 -23.69
N HIS A 143 10.82 -1.50 -23.22
CA HIS A 143 9.98 -2.52 -23.85
C HIS A 143 9.43 -2.18 -25.24
N PHE A 144 9.26 -0.90 -25.58
CA PHE A 144 8.71 -0.51 -26.90
C PHE A 144 9.79 -0.21 -27.94
N HIS A 145 11.08 -0.28 -27.58
CA HIS A 145 12.14 0.21 -28.45
C HIS A 145 13.31 -0.76 -28.70
N GLU A 146 13.60 -1.76 -27.86
CA GLU A 146 14.73 -2.68 -28.06
C GLU A 146 14.45 -4.13 -27.59
N GLU A 147 15.16 -5.11 -28.15
CA GLU A 147 15.15 -6.51 -27.70
C GLU A 147 15.59 -6.59 -26.22
N LEU A 148 14.84 -7.31 -25.40
CA LEU A 148 15.10 -7.43 -23.97
C LEU A 148 16.33 -8.33 -23.73
N PRO A 149 17.35 -7.89 -22.96
CA PRO A 149 18.41 -8.78 -22.49
C PRO A 149 17.82 -9.93 -21.66
N ASP A 150 18.40 -11.13 -21.73
CA ASP A 150 17.91 -12.30 -20.97
C ASP A 150 17.78 -12.04 -19.45
N SER A 151 18.68 -11.21 -18.88
CA SER A 151 18.66 -10.81 -17.47
C SER A 151 17.40 -10.04 -17.05
N TYR A 152 16.66 -9.51 -18.01
CA TYR A 152 15.40 -8.80 -17.79
C TYR A 152 14.29 -9.76 -17.32
N MET A 153 14.27 -10.99 -17.84
CA MET A 153 13.29 -11.98 -17.39
C MET A 153 13.56 -12.39 -15.93
N ASP A 154 14.84 -12.51 -15.55
CA ASP A 154 15.24 -12.85 -14.18
C ASP A 154 14.79 -11.78 -13.16
N ASP A 155 15.04 -10.51 -13.46
CA ASP A 155 14.60 -9.39 -12.62
C ASP A 155 13.05 -9.32 -12.49
N LEU A 156 12.31 -9.62 -13.58
CA LEU A 156 10.84 -9.71 -13.55
C LEU A 156 10.37 -10.86 -12.66
N TYR A 157 11.03 -12.01 -12.74
CA TYR A 157 10.72 -13.16 -11.89
C TYR A 157 11.03 -12.85 -10.41
N GLU A 158 12.13 -12.16 -10.13
CA GLU A 158 12.48 -11.71 -8.77
C GLU A 158 11.43 -10.75 -8.22
N TYR A 159 11.05 -9.72 -8.99
CA TYR A 159 9.99 -8.79 -8.62
C TYR A 159 8.67 -9.53 -8.32
N ARG A 160 8.25 -10.44 -9.18
CA ARG A 160 7.02 -11.26 -8.97
C ARG A 160 7.14 -12.18 -7.76
N ALA A 161 8.32 -12.74 -7.51
CA ALA A 161 8.56 -13.60 -6.35
C ALA A 161 8.48 -12.81 -5.04
N GLN A 162 9.05 -11.60 -4.98
CA GLN A 162 8.95 -10.70 -3.83
C GLN A 162 7.50 -10.30 -3.54
N VAL A 163 6.78 -9.83 -4.57
CA VAL A 163 5.36 -9.49 -4.45
C VAL A 163 4.53 -10.72 -4.03
N GLY A 164 4.80 -11.88 -4.61
CA GLY A 164 4.11 -13.14 -4.27
C GLY A 164 4.37 -13.58 -2.83
N LYS A 165 5.58 -13.40 -2.30
CA LYS A 165 5.91 -13.67 -0.89
C LYS A 165 5.11 -12.77 0.04
N LEU A 166 5.05 -11.48 -0.24
CA LEU A 166 4.29 -10.51 0.56
C LEU A 166 2.78 -10.75 0.49
N SER A 167 2.27 -11.04 -0.70
CA SER A 167 0.86 -11.35 -0.90
C SER A 167 0.44 -12.58 -0.11
N LYS A 168 1.27 -13.63 -0.08
CA LYS A 168 1.05 -14.81 0.77
C LYS A 168 1.11 -14.49 2.26
N LEU A 169 2.06 -13.66 2.70
CA LEU A 169 2.15 -13.23 4.09
C LEU A 169 0.89 -12.48 4.53
N LEU A 170 0.29 -11.70 3.64
CA LEU A 170 -0.93 -10.92 3.86
C LEU A 170 -2.22 -11.72 3.60
N ASP A 171 -2.12 -13.04 3.38
CA ASP A 171 -3.22 -13.95 3.03
C ASP A 171 -4.06 -13.45 1.83
N CYS A 172 -3.43 -12.78 0.86
CA CYS A 172 -4.11 -12.36 -0.37
C CYS A 172 -4.48 -13.58 -1.22
N THR A 173 -5.65 -13.52 -1.85
CA THR A 173 -6.17 -14.62 -2.70
C THR A 173 -5.56 -14.62 -4.10
N GLN A 174 -5.18 -13.44 -4.59
CA GLN A 174 -4.58 -13.24 -5.91
C GLN A 174 -3.76 -11.95 -5.95
N VAL A 175 -2.97 -11.80 -7.01
CA VAL A 175 -2.16 -10.60 -7.28
C VAL A 175 -2.43 -10.12 -8.69
N VAL A 176 -2.68 -8.83 -8.85
CA VAL A 176 -2.90 -8.18 -10.14
C VAL A 176 -1.79 -7.16 -10.39
N TYR A 177 -1.30 -7.11 -11.64
CA TYR A 177 -0.25 -6.19 -12.08
C TYR A 177 -0.78 -5.31 -13.21
N PHE A 178 -0.53 -4.01 -13.15
CA PHE A 178 -0.93 -3.06 -14.20
C PHE A 178 0.00 -1.83 -14.24
N ALA A 179 -0.10 -1.05 -15.31
CA ALA A 179 0.67 0.17 -15.51
C ALA A 179 0.15 1.35 -14.65
N ASP A 180 1.04 2.06 -13.97
CA ASP A 180 0.78 3.16 -13.02
C ASP A 180 0.35 4.49 -13.69
N GLN A 181 0.17 4.54 -15.01
CA GLN A 181 -0.25 5.76 -15.69
C GLN A 181 -1.62 5.62 -16.33
N PHE A 182 -2.48 6.60 -16.04
CA PHE A 182 -3.86 6.79 -16.50
C PHE A 182 -4.87 5.73 -16.05
N ILE A 183 -4.55 4.45 -16.18
CA ILE A 183 -5.48 3.34 -15.90
C ILE A 183 -5.60 3.10 -14.40
N GLY A 184 -4.50 3.13 -13.63
CA GLY A 184 -4.54 2.88 -12.18
C GLY A 184 -5.42 3.86 -11.40
N GLU A 185 -5.17 5.17 -11.54
CA GLU A 185 -5.96 6.22 -10.89
C GLU A 185 -7.41 6.25 -11.39
N PHE A 186 -7.65 6.02 -12.67
CA PHE A 186 -9.00 5.96 -13.25
C PHE A 186 -9.79 4.73 -12.78
N ILE A 187 -9.12 3.59 -12.60
CA ILE A 187 -9.70 2.38 -12.03
C ILE A 187 -10.06 2.65 -10.57
N LEU A 188 -9.11 3.09 -9.75
CA LEU A 188 -9.33 3.32 -8.31
C LEU A 188 -10.40 4.39 -8.04
N ASN A 189 -10.50 5.43 -8.88
CA ASN A 189 -11.53 6.46 -8.78
C ASN A 189 -12.92 6.00 -9.29
N ARG A 190 -13.00 4.94 -10.10
CA ARG A 190 -14.26 4.38 -10.62
C ARG A 190 -14.73 3.14 -9.87
N THR A 191 -13.85 2.47 -9.14
CA THR A 191 -14.19 1.36 -8.25
C THR A 191 -14.69 1.92 -6.93
N SER A 192 -15.90 2.47 -6.94
CA SER A 192 -16.76 2.50 -5.75
C SER A 192 -17.25 1.10 -5.35
N GLU A 193 -16.84 0.08 -6.12
CA GLU A 193 -17.31 -1.29 -6.05
C GLU A 193 -16.10 -2.23 -6.00
N THR A 194 -16.38 -3.44 -5.55
CA THR A 194 -15.48 -4.35 -4.83
C THR A 194 -14.17 -4.72 -5.55
N CYS A 195 -13.26 -5.39 -4.85
CA CYS A 195 -12.03 -5.94 -5.43
C CYS A 195 -12.33 -6.91 -6.59
N ASP A 196 -13.48 -7.58 -6.58
CA ASP A 196 -13.91 -8.42 -7.71
C ASP A 196 -14.25 -7.56 -8.94
N ASP A 197 -14.90 -6.42 -8.76
CA ASP A 197 -15.19 -5.48 -9.86
C ASP A 197 -13.90 -4.86 -10.40
N PHE A 198 -12.95 -4.54 -9.51
CA PHE A 198 -11.60 -4.12 -9.88
C PHE A 198 -10.89 -5.17 -10.75
N CYS A 199 -10.93 -6.44 -10.32
CA CYS A 199 -10.27 -7.53 -11.04
C CYS A 199 -10.96 -7.82 -12.37
N ASN A 200 -12.30 -7.85 -12.40
CA ASN A 200 -13.08 -8.02 -13.62
C ASN A 200 -12.80 -6.89 -14.62
N TYR A 201 -12.71 -5.65 -14.15
CA TYR A 201 -12.34 -4.52 -15.00
C TYR A 201 -10.94 -4.73 -15.62
N ILE A 202 -9.92 -5.01 -14.82
CA ILE A 202 -8.56 -5.24 -15.35
C ILE A 202 -8.54 -6.41 -16.33
N LEU A 203 -9.19 -7.52 -15.99
CA LEU A 203 -9.28 -8.68 -16.87
C LEU A 203 -9.99 -8.35 -18.18
N SER A 204 -11.07 -7.56 -18.17
CA SER A 204 -11.77 -7.16 -19.39
C SER A 204 -10.95 -6.25 -20.32
N TYR A 205 -10.02 -5.45 -19.78
CA TYR A 205 -9.14 -4.58 -20.56
C TYR A 205 -7.81 -5.25 -20.95
N THR A 206 -7.40 -6.32 -20.25
CA THR A 206 -6.16 -7.07 -20.53
C THR A 206 -6.40 -8.37 -21.29
N ALA A 207 -7.65 -8.87 -21.34
CA ALA A 207 -8.03 -10.01 -22.16
C ALA A 207 -8.06 -9.61 -23.64
N VAL A 208 -6.94 -9.86 -24.33
CA VAL A 208 -6.97 -10.00 -25.79
C VAL A 208 -7.83 -11.23 -26.10
N PRO A 209 -8.89 -11.13 -26.93
CA PRO A 209 -9.63 -12.31 -27.34
C PRO A 209 -8.65 -13.29 -27.97
N LEU A 210 -8.57 -14.51 -27.44
CA LEU A 210 -7.97 -15.60 -28.20
C LEU A 210 -8.78 -15.69 -29.49
N LYS A 211 -8.14 -15.39 -30.62
CA LYS A 211 -8.72 -15.75 -31.92
C LYS A 211 -9.03 -17.23 -31.83
N ALA A 212 -10.31 -17.57 -31.87
CA ALA A 212 -10.72 -18.93 -32.12
C ALA A 212 -10.19 -19.30 -33.51
N ASP A 213 -9.39 -20.37 -33.58
CA ASP A 213 -8.97 -20.99 -34.83
C ASP A 213 -10.18 -21.47 -35.64
#